data_AF-A0A958ZP24-F1
#
_entry.id   AF-A0A958ZP24-F1
#
_cell.length_a   1.000
_cell.length_b   1.000
_cell.length_c   1.000
_cell.angle_alpha   90.00
_cell.angle_beta   90.00
_cell.angle_gamma   90.00
#
_symmetry.space_group_name_H-M   'P 1'
#
loop_
_entity.id
_entity.type
_entity.pdbx_description
1 polymer ?
#
loop_
_entity_poly.entity_id
_entity_poly.type
_entity_poly.pdbx_seq_one_letter_code
_entity_poly.pdbx_strand_id
1 'polypeptide(L)'
;EGWDVKRVFQIVPDDERAFNSKLLIAQVLGRGLRVPEGWDTSKWGAPTVTVFNHEKWSANVEALVNEVLEIRQRITLSVNQESNYNFSLTNVKYSSKPDTKDYPKMGTYNLWENGVNLPTDDKFGKSTIILTDIKTNSDRQFQTKYEHELVTVEEMANILYSRFEDLEDREYVSEYQSLWSVSKIQNMVEESLKKSGNSYITKNLKNKFLSSMNVIFRDGSKVVTYDIEPKEFYLVSTAKLPKNTSEISGFRMNKVLFYSSDLEDSLLSDKASLDTFKELTDTSNGYRTKYIDNKYNFKTPQYGIVTTGNPEKEFLCRMTTDVEVIKSIDSFIKSDDMSFYSIDYSWQKGTHYKNGQFNPDWFIKQGNNIIAVEVKDDAQISDPDAENIGKNKAAIKHFNFINEKHESDGNLTRYKFTFLTPKDFDIFFKKLSEKDIMNFKSQLDVKLATSK
;
A
#
# COMPACT_ATOMS: atom_id res chain seq x y z
N GLU A 1 8.82 21.91 23.94
CA GLU A 1 9.03 21.55 25.36
C GLU A 1 9.39 22.81 26.11
N GLY A 2 8.81 23.05 27.30
CA GLY A 2 9.14 24.24 28.11
C GLY A 2 8.29 25.48 27.85
N TRP A 3 7.03 25.33 27.42
CA TRP A 3 6.16 26.48 27.22
C TRP A 3 5.36 26.75 28.51
N ASP A 4 5.81 27.71 29.32
CA ASP A 4 4.99 28.35 30.36
C ASP A 4 4.08 29.38 29.69
N VAL A 5 2.79 29.09 29.56
CA VAL A 5 1.92 29.85 28.65
C VAL A 5 0.60 30.20 29.29
N LYS A 6 0.20 31.45 29.07
CA LYS A 6 -0.91 32.08 29.79
C LYS A 6 -2.26 31.96 29.05
N ARG A 7 -2.32 31.61 27.75
CA ARG A 7 -3.57 31.43 26.96
C ARG A 7 -3.43 30.47 25.76
N VAL A 8 -4.61 29.96 25.30
CA VAL A 8 -4.95 29.01 24.21
C VAL A 8 -3.91 28.83 23.10
N PHE A 9 -3.60 27.57 22.76
CA PHE A 9 -2.83 27.20 21.57
C PHE A 9 -3.72 26.82 20.40
N GLN A 10 -3.40 27.38 19.24
CA GLN A 10 -3.73 26.83 17.92
C GLN A 10 -2.43 26.36 17.29
N ILE A 11 -2.33 25.07 16.96
CA ILE A 11 -1.17 24.54 16.22
C ILE A 11 -1.57 24.51 14.75
N VAL A 12 -0.85 25.31 13.93
CA VAL A 12 -0.98 25.32 12.48
C VAL A 12 0.35 24.82 11.90
N PRO A 13 0.41 23.55 11.48
CA PRO A 13 1.60 22.98 10.86
C PRO A 13 1.69 23.42 9.40
N ASP A 14 2.82 24.02 9.03
CA ASP A 14 3.05 24.55 7.67
C ASP A 14 3.82 23.55 6.77
N ASP A 15 4.48 22.54 7.35
CA ASP A 15 5.28 21.53 6.63
C ASP A 15 5.10 20.12 7.21
N GLU A 16 5.03 19.12 6.32
CA GLU A 16 4.92 17.68 6.60
C GLU A 16 6.05 17.16 7.48
N ARG A 17 7.26 17.76 7.40
CA ARG A 17 8.40 17.35 8.24
C ARG A 17 8.10 17.41 9.74
N ALA A 18 7.24 18.32 10.17
CA ALA A 18 6.83 18.42 11.58
C ALA A 18 6.08 17.18 12.08
N PHE A 19 5.45 16.42 11.17
CA PHE A 19 4.71 15.18 11.47
C PHE A 19 5.47 13.90 11.15
N ASN A 20 6.66 13.98 10.56
CA ASN A 20 7.47 12.80 10.24
C ASN A 20 8.27 12.28 11.45
N SER A 21 8.31 13.04 12.54
CA SER A 21 9.00 12.64 13.78
C SER A 21 8.00 12.28 14.87
N LYS A 22 7.84 10.97 15.12
CA LYS A 22 7.02 10.43 16.21
C LYS A 22 7.41 11.01 17.57
N LEU A 23 8.71 11.26 17.80
CA LEU A 23 9.21 11.86 19.02
C LEU A 23 8.75 13.32 19.17
N LEU A 24 8.83 14.10 18.09
CA LEU A 24 8.44 15.51 18.09
C LEU A 24 6.94 15.67 18.31
N ILE A 25 6.13 14.79 17.69
CA ILE A 25 4.67 14.77 17.87
C ILE A 25 4.30 14.36 19.30
N ALA A 26 4.94 13.33 19.86
CA ALA A 26 4.72 12.95 21.26
C ALA A 26 5.09 14.10 22.22
N GLN A 27 6.10 14.91 21.88
CA GLN A 27 6.46 16.10 22.65
C GLN A 27 5.49 17.27 22.46
N VAL A 28 4.87 17.42 21.29
CA VAL A 28 3.98 18.57 20.98
C VAL A 28 2.52 18.29 21.34
N LEU A 29 2.02 17.09 21.08
CA LEU A 29 0.62 16.68 21.25
C LEU A 29 0.39 15.73 22.43
N GLY A 30 1.46 15.20 23.04
CA GLY A 30 1.40 14.26 24.16
C GLY A 30 2.09 14.79 25.42
N ARG A 31 3.26 14.23 25.75
CA ARG A 31 3.98 14.42 27.01
C ARG A 31 4.43 15.85 27.31
N GLY A 32 4.50 16.74 26.31
CA GLY A 32 4.93 18.12 26.49
C GLY A 32 3.80 19.13 26.71
N LEU A 33 2.54 18.69 26.62
CA LEU A 33 1.40 19.52 27.00
C LEU A 33 1.38 19.71 28.52
N ARG A 34 1.12 20.94 28.95
CA ARG A 34 0.98 21.34 30.37
C ARG A 34 -0.31 22.14 30.52
N VAL A 35 -0.95 22.01 31.68
CA VAL A 35 -2.09 22.85 32.03
C VAL A 35 -1.58 24.26 32.31
N PRO A 36 -2.15 25.31 31.70
CA PRO A 36 -1.75 26.69 31.97
C PRO A 36 -1.80 27.04 33.46
N GLU A 37 -0.81 27.81 33.94
CA GLU A 37 -0.77 28.27 35.32
C GLU A 37 -1.99 29.14 35.64
N GLY A 38 -2.71 28.81 36.73
CA GLY A 38 -3.93 29.50 37.14
C GLY A 38 -5.21 29.04 36.44
N TRP A 39 -5.20 27.93 35.70
CA TRP A 39 -6.41 27.37 35.07
C TRP A 39 -7.42 26.87 36.11
N ASP A 40 -8.58 27.53 36.19
CA ASP A 40 -9.70 27.16 37.04
C ASP A 40 -10.67 26.26 36.26
N THR A 41 -10.55 24.95 36.50
CA THR A 41 -11.40 23.94 35.85
C THR A 41 -12.89 24.11 36.17
N SER A 42 -13.24 24.76 37.28
CA SER A 42 -14.64 25.00 37.65
C SER A 42 -15.28 26.13 36.82
N LYS A 43 -14.47 27.09 36.34
CA LYS A 43 -14.94 28.23 35.53
C LYS A 43 -14.81 28.02 34.04
N TRP A 44 -13.77 27.30 33.60
CA TRP A 44 -13.41 27.20 32.18
C TRP A 44 -13.46 25.77 31.62
N GLY A 45 -13.82 24.79 32.46
CA GLY A 45 -13.89 23.39 32.06
C GLY A 45 -12.53 22.71 31.94
N ALA A 46 -12.52 21.49 31.40
CA ALA A 46 -11.28 20.76 31.13
C ALA A 46 -10.49 21.45 30.00
N PRO A 47 -9.17 21.68 30.16
CA PRO A 47 -8.36 22.30 29.12
C PRO A 47 -8.31 21.39 27.88
N THR A 48 -8.54 21.99 26.71
CA THR A 48 -8.53 21.31 25.42
C THR A 48 -7.48 21.93 24.50
N VAL A 49 -6.89 21.11 23.62
CA VAL A 49 -5.96 21.56 22.58
C VAL A 49 -6.63 21.30 21.23
N THR A 50 -6.71 22.33 20.39
CA THR A 50 -7.24 22.22 19.03
C THR A 50 -6.10 22.23 18.03
N VAL A 51 -5.98 21.18 17.22
CA VAL A 51 -4.99 21.06 16.15
C VAL A 51 -5.71 21.31 14.83
N PHE A 52 -5.21 22.28 14.05
CA PHE A 52 -5.70 22.51 12.69
C PHE A 52 -4.73 21.90 11.71
N ASN A 53 -5.23 21.14 10.74
CA ASN A 53 -4.41 20.50 9.71
C ASN A 53 -5.18 20.43 8.39
N HIS A 54 -4.48 20.20 7.29
CA HIS A 54 -5.12 19.92 6.01
C HIS A 54 -5.85 18.57 6.08
N GLU A 55 -7.03 18.47 5.45
CA GLU A 55 -7.90 17.28 5.48
C GLU A 55 -7.19 15.98 5.08
N LYS A 56 -6.36 16.03 4.03
CA LYS A 56 -5.46 14.92 3.61
C LYS A 56 -4.58 14.35 4.73
N TRP A 57 -4.35 15.10 5.81
CA TRP A 57 -3.52 14.68 6.93
C TRP A 57 -4.33 14.30 8.16
N SER A 58 -5.66 14.45 8.16
CA SER A 58 -6.49 14.20 9.35
C SER A 58 -6.40 12.75 9.80
N ALA A 59 -6.49 11.80 8.87
CA ALA A 59 -6.31 10.38 9.18
C ALA A 59 -4.91 10.07 9.72
N ASN A 60 -3.86 10.73 9.19
CA ASN A 60 -2.49 10.53 9.67
C ASN A 60 -2.29 11.11 11.07
N VAL A 61 -2.81 12.31 11.34
CA VAL A 61 -2.73 12.96 12.66
C VAL A 61 -3.54 12.19 13.69
N GLU A 62 -4.75 11.74 13.34
CA GLU A 62 -5.58 10.87 14.18
C GLU A 62 -4.87 9.56 14.49
N ALA A 63 -4.35 8.87 13.47
CA ALA A 63 -3.58 7.66 13.64
C ALA A 63 -2.35 7.90 14.51
N LEU A 64 -1.60 8.97 14.31
CA LEU A 64 -0.42 9.31 15.12
C LEU A 64 -0.78 9.62 16.58
N VAL A 65 -1.90 10.28 16.85
CA VAL A 65 -2.36 10.57 18.23
C VAL A 65 -2.87 9.30 18.91
N ASN A 66 -3.65 8.48 18.21
CA ASN A 66 -4.10 7.17 18.70
C ASN A 66 -2.91 6.23 18.93
N GLU A 67 -1.94 6.21 18.00
CA GLU A 67 -0.69 5.49 18.16
C GLU A 67 0.03 6.01 19.39
N VAL A 68 0.17 7.33 19.63
CA VAL A 68 0.81 7.86 20.86
C VAL A 68 0.08 7.47 22.14
N LEU A 69 -1.25 7.33 22.11
CA LEU A 69 -2.04 6.83 23.24
C LEU A 69 -1.85 5.32 23.45
N GLU A 70 -1.70 4.53 22.39
CA GLU A 70 -1.56 3.07 22.39
C GLU A 70 -0.11 2.57 22.26
N ILE A 71 0.88 3.47 22.13
CA ILE A 71 2.25 3.28 21.60
C ILE A 71 3.09 2.24 22.34
N ARG A 72 2.58 1.71 23.45
CA ARG A 72 3.31 0.74 24.28
C ARG A 72 2.87 -0.71 24.11
N GLN A 73 1.80 -1.01 23.37
CA GLN A 73 1.26 -2.36 23.30
C GLN A 73 1.44 -2.97 21.91
N ARG A 74 2.55 -3.69 21.78
CA ARG A 74 2.94 -4.39 20.55
C ARG A 74 3.26 -5.83 20.91
N ILE A 75 2.87 -6.74 20.01
CA ILE A 75 3.26 -8.14 20.09
C ILE A 75 4.31 -8.41 19.01
N THR A 76 5.46 -8.94 19.42
CA THR A 76 6.52 -9.39 18.52
C THR A 76 6.56 -10.91 18.52
N LEU A 77 6.25 -11.50 17.38
CA LEU A 77 6.26 -12.95 17.17
C LEU A 77 7.59 -13.38 16.54
N SER A 78 8.07 -14.54 16.96
CA SER A 78 9.32 -15.12 16.48
C SER A 78 9.11 -16.52 15.92
N VAL A 79 10.18 -17.06 15.32
CA VAL A 79 10.23 -18.43 14.82
C VAL A 79 10.96 -19.33 15.83
N ASN A 80 10.47 -20.55 15.99
CA ASN A 80 11.19 -21.61 16.67
C ASN A 80 12.26 -22.19 15.74
N GLN A 81 13.52 -21.83 15.98
CA GLN A 81 14.66 -22.24 15.15
C GLN A 81 14.90 -23.76 15.14
N GLU A 82 14.48 -24.46 16.20
CA GLU A 82 14.64 -25.91 16.39
C GLU A 82 13.38 -26.70 16.03
N SER A 83 12.38 -26.06 15.42
CA SER A 83 11.13 -26.75 15.05
C SER A 83 11.36 -27.79 13.96
N ASN A 84 10.76 -28.97 14.14
CA ASN A 84 10.69 -30.03 13.11
C ASN A 84 9.89 -29.60 11.86
N TYR A 85 9.16 -28.49 11.95
CA TYR A 85 8.46 -27.88 10.82
C TYR A 85 9.35 -26.91 10.03
N ASN A 86 10.63 -26.74 10.38
CA ASN A 86 11.53 -25.95 9.54
C ASN A 86 11.85 -26.65 8.22
N PHE A 87 11.93 -25.87 7.13
CA PHE A 87 12.33 -26.35 5.81
C PHE A 87 13.17 -25.30 5.08
N SER A 88 13.72 -25.66 3.92
CA SER A 88 14.52 -24.76 3.08
C SER A 88 13.82 -24.45 1.77
N LEU A 89 13.94 -23.21 1.34
CA LEU A 89 13.49 -22.67 0.07
C LEU A 89 14.71 -22.36 -0.80
N THR A 90 14.59 -22.54 -2.10
CA THR A 90 15.57 -22.07 -3.08
C THR A 90 15.12 -20.70 -3.56
N ASN A 91 16.03 -19.74 -3.62
CA ASN A 91 15.80 -18.42 -4.21
C ASN A 91 16.95 -18.09 -5.19
N VAL A 92 16.76 -17.08 -6.03
CA VAL A 92 17.61 -16.72 -7.14
C VAL A 92 18.01 -15.26 -7.00
N LYS A 93 19.32 -14.97 -7.04
CA LYS A 93 19.80 -13.61 -7.31
C LYS A 93 19.90 -13.40 -8.80
N TYR A 94 19.35 -12.30 -9.26
CA TYR A 94 19.36 -11.95 -10.65
C TYR A 94 20.41 -10.89 -11.00
N SER A 95 20.85 -10.89 -12.26
CA SER A 95 21.56 -9.76 -12.86
C SER A 95 20.63 -9.01 -13.78
N SER A 96 20.64 -7.67 -13.69
CA SER A 96 19.88 -6.80 -14.59
C SER A 96 20.79 -6.31 -15.71
N LYS A 97 20.46 -6.67 -16.96
CA LYS A 97 20.97 -5.97 -18.14
C LYS A 97 19.88 -5.00 -18.60
N PRO A 98 20.11 -3.68 -18.59
CA PRO A 98 19.12 -2.74 -19.11
C PRO A 98 19.06 -2.86 -20.64
N ASP A 99 17.91 -3.24 -21.19
CA ASP A 99 17.58 -3.04 -22.60
C ASP A 99 16.76 -1.74 -22.71
N THR A 100 17.35 -0.72 -23.32
CA THR A 100 16.72 0.60 -23.47
C THR A 100 16.15 0.70 -24.87
N LYS A 101 14.83 0.69 -25.00
CA LYS A 101 14.16 1.04 -26.26
C LYS A 101 13.70 2.49 -26.18
N ASP A 102 14.42 3.34 -26.90
CA ASP A 102 14.04 4.73 -27.10
C ASP A 102 12.95 4.81 -28.16
N TYR A 103 11.80 5.37 -27.80
CA TYR A 103 10.79 5.80 -28.77
C TYR A 103 10.91 7.31 -28.93
N PRO A 104 11.65 7.79 -29.95
CA PRO A 104 11.77 9.23 -30.19
C PRO A 104 10.41 9.83 -30.53
N LYS A 105 10.19 11.06 -30.06
CA LYS A 105 9.02 11.87 -30.40
C LYS A 105 9.00 12.08 -31.92
N MET A 106 7.92 11.68 -32.57
CA MET A 106 7.71 11.88 -34.01
C MET A 106 6.57 12.87 -34.21
N GLY A 107 6.90 14.08 -34.67
CA GLY A 107 5.94 15.11 -35.12
C GLY A 107 5.33 16.00 -34.02
N THR A 108 4.46 16.91 -34.45
CA THR A 108 3.65 17.78 -33.58
C THR A 108 2.40 17.08 -33.07
N TYR A 109 2.04 17.33 -31.81
CA TYR A 109 0.82 16.80 -31.20
C TYR A 109 -0.33 17.78 -31.43
N ASN A 110 -1.51 17.25 -31.74
CA ASN A 110 -2.71 18.06 -31.81
C ASN A 110 -3.10 18.54 -30.41
N LEU A 111 -3.09 19.85 -30.19
CA LEU A 111 -3.58 20.51 -28.98
C LEU A 111 -5.01 21.01 -29.21
N TRP A 112 -5.86 20.90 -28.18
CA TRP A 112 -7.12 21.64 -28.05
C TRP A 112 -8.11 21.62 -29.24
N GLU A 113 -8.09 20.61 -30.11
CA GLU A 113 -9.02 20.51 -31.25
C GLU A 113 -10.49 20.62 -30.85
N ASN A 114 -10.82 20.18 -29.63
CA ASN A 114 -12.18 20.24 -29.06
C ASN A 114 -12.32 21.24 -27.89
N GLY A 115 -11.29 22.07 -27.63
CA GLY A 115 -11.14 22.87 -26.44
C GLY A 115 -10.60 22.08 -25.24
N VAL A 116 -10.65 22.68 -24.05
CA VAL A 116 -10.26 22.04 -22.78
C VAL A 116 -11.51 21.61 -22.03
N ASN A 117 -11.55 20.34 -21.61
CA ASN A 117 -12.64 19.84 -20.77
C ASN A 117 -12.50 20.38 -19.34
N LEU A 118 -13.39 21.28 -18.94
CA LEU A 118 -13.36 21.97 -17.65
C LEU A 118 -14.50 21.50 -16.75
N PRO A 119 -14.25 21.33 -15.43
CA PRO A 119 -15.34 21.25 -14.46
C PRO A 119 -16.06 22.60 -14.34
N THR A 120 -17.32 22.63 -13.93
CA THR A 120 -18.02 23.86 -13.54
C THR A 120 -17.56 24.30 -12.16
N ASP A 121 -17.26 25.59 -11.97
CA ASP A 121 -16.74 26.19 -10.75
C ASP A 121 -17.44 27.52 -10.43
N ASP A 122 -17.52 27.88 -9.15
CA ASP A 122 -18.16 29.12 -8.69
C ASP A 122 -17.08 30.12 -8.22
N LYS A 123 -17.42 31.41 -8.28
CA LYS A 123 -16.60 32.50 -7.75
C LYS A 123 -16.42 32.38 -6.23
N PHE A 124 -17.39 31.81 -5.53
CA PHE A 124 -17.36 31.60 -4.08
C PHE A 124 -17.14 30.15 -3.70
N GLY A 125 -16.08 29.89 -2.94
CA GLY A 125 -15.85 28.62 -2.30
C GLY A 125 -16.54 28.55 -0.94
N LYS A 126 -16.96 27.34 -0.55
CA LYS A 126 -17.30 27.02 0.84
C LYS A 126 -16.16 26.21 1.44
N SER A 127 -15.63 26.66 2.57
CA SER A 127 -14.72 25.85 3.38
C SER A 127 -15.50 25.33 4.58
N THR A 128 -15.57 24.01 4.70
CA THR A 128 -16.14 23.34 5.87
C THR A 128 -14.98 22.89 6.74
N ILE A 129 -14.92 23.41 7.95
CA ILE A 129 -13.97 22.98 8.97
C ILE A 129 -14.70 21.98 9.87
N ILE A 130 -14.21 20.76 9.91
CA ILE A 130 -14.69 19.70 10.80
C ILE A 130 -13.65 19.54 11.91
N LEU A 131 -14.08 19.74 13.16
CA LEU A 131 -13.28 19.43 14.34
C LEU A 131 -13.87 18.20 15.01
N THR A 132 -13.06 17.16 15.20
CA THR A 132 -13.49 15.90 15.83
C THR A 132 -12.85 15.79 17.22
N ASP A 133 -13.66 15.50 18.23
CA ASP A 133 -13.17 15.18 19.57
C ASP A 133 -12.66 13.73 19.61
N ILE A 134 -11.38 13.55 19.93
CA ILE A 134 -10.69 12.24 19.90
C ILE A 134 -11.21 11.28 21.00
N LYS A 135 -11.77 11.79 22.11
CA LYS A 135 -12.27 10.95 23.21
C LYS A 135 -13.73 10.56 23.01
N THR A 136 -14.55 11.46 22.50
CA THR A 136 -16.01 11.24 22.37
C THR A 136 -16.44 10.93 20.94
N ASN A 137 -15.54 11.04 19.95
CA ASN A 137 -15.82 10.93 18.51
C ASN A 137 -16.97 11.82 18.05
N SER A 138 -17.15 12.97 18.70
CA SER A 138 -18.18 13.94 18.34
C SER A 138 -17.63 15.01 17.42
N ASP A 139 -18.34 15.29 16.34
CA ASP A 139 -17.95 16.29 15.35
C ASP A 139 -18.58 17.66 15.62
N ARG A 140 -17.77 18.70 15.42
CA ARG A 140 -18.22 20.09 15.37
C ARG A 140 -17.86 20.69 14.03
N GLN A 141 -18.87 21.18 13.32
CA GLN A 141 -18.71 21.74 11.97
C GLN A 141 -18.87 23.25 11.96
N PHE A 142 -18.01 23.91 11.19
CA PHE A 142 -18.11 25.34 10.90
C PHE A 142 -18.01 25.55 9.38
N GLN A 143 -18.86 26.43 8.85
CA GLN A 143 -18.82 26.80 7.44
C GLN A 143 -18.38 28.25 7.31
N THR A 144 -17.38 28.48 6.48
CA THR A 144 -16.98 29.82 6.06
C THR A 144 -17.02 29.93 4.54
N LYS A 145 -17.27 31.14 4.03
CA LYS A 145 -17.26 31.45 2.60
C LYS A 145 -16.00 32.24 2.29
N TYR A 146 -15.37 31.94 1.16
CA TYR A 146 -14.23 32.69 0.66
C TYR A 146 -14.40 32.96 -0.84
N GLU A 147 -13.79 34.04 -1.31
CA GLU A 147 -13.80 34.43 -2.72
C GLU A 147 -12.51 33.91 -3.38
N HIS A 148 -12.65 33.26 -4.54
CA HIS A 148 -11.48 32.81 -5.30
C HIS A 148 -10.76 34.00 -5.94
N GLU A 149 -9.43 33.93 -5.98
CA GLU A 149 -8.65 34.76 -6.91
C GLU A 149 -9.02 34.36 -8.35
N LEU A 150 -9.38 35.36 -9.16
CA LEU A 150 -9.87 35.18 -10.53
C LEU A 150 -8.82 35.60 -11.54
N VAL A 151 -8.80 34.90 -12.67
CA VAL A 151 -7.97 35.22 -13.84
C VAL A 151 -8.87 35.61 -15.00
N THR A 152 -8.47 36.61 -15.78
CA THR A 152 -9.19 37.00 -16.99
C THR A 152 -8.88 36.05 -18.15
N VAL A 153 -9.75 36.01 -19.16
CA VAL A 153 -9.52 35.21 -20.38
C VAL A 153 -8.23 35.64 -21.08
N GLU A 154 -7.97 36.95 -21.14
CA GLU A 154 -6.77 37.51 -21.75
C GLU A 154 -5.50 37.09 -21.00
N GLU A 155 -5.49 37.22 -19.67
CA GLU A 155 -4.36 36.76 -18.84
C GLU A 155 -4.14 35.26 -19.02
N MET A 156 -5.20 34.44 -19.04
CA MET A 156 -5.08 33.00 -19.23
C MET A 156 -4.49 32.66 -20.61
N ALA A 157 -4.93 33.35 -21.67
CA ALA A 157 -4.41 33.13 -23.01
C ALA A 157 -2.94 33.52 -23.13
N ASN A 158 -2.53 34.65 -22.54
CA ASN A 158 -1.14 35.07 -22.49
C ASN A 158 -0.26 34.09 -21.69
N ILE A 159 -0.76 33.58 -20.57
CA ILE A 159 -0.08 32.54 -19.78
C ILE A 159 0.12 31.27 -20.62
N LEU A 160 -0.90 30.80 -21.35
CA LEU A 160 -0.77 29.62 -22.20
C LEU A 160 0.18 29.85 -23.39
N TYR A 161 0.13 31.04 -23.99
CA TYR A 161 1.01 31.40 -25.09
C TYR A 161 2.48 31.45 -24.66
N SER A 162 2.78 32.07 -23.50
CA SER A 162 4.16 32.17 -23.02
C SER A 162 4.75 30.80 -22.68
N ARG A 163 3.91 29.84 -22.24
CA ARG A 163 4.36 28.50 -21.90
C ARG A 163 4.96 27.76 -23.09
N PHE A 164 4.65 28.12 -24.34
CA PHE A 164 5.34 27.53 -25.49
C PHE A 164 6.85 27.82 -25.49
N GLU A 165 7.30 28.92 -24.87
CA GLU A 165 8.73 29.24 -24.73
C GLU A 165 9.47 28.27 -23.81
N ASP A 166 8.74 27.50 -22.99
CA ASP A 166 9.31 26.47 -22.12
C ASP A 166 9.64 25.16 -22.88
N LEU A 167 9.39 25.09 -24.20
CA LEU A 167 9.79 23.95 -25.03
C LEU A 167 11.31 23.98 -25.28
N GLU A 168 11.97 22.83 -25.14
CA GLU A 168 13.41 22.70 -25.33
C GLU A 168 13.84 22.94 -26.79
N ASP A 169 13.00 22.54 -27.75
CA ASP A 169 13.27 22.65 -29.18
C ASP A 169 12.56 23.87 -29.79
N ARG A 170 13.39 24.83 -30.21
CA ARG A 170 12.96 26.14 -30.71
C ARG A 170 12.22 26.09 -32.05
N GLU A 171 12.42 25.04 -32.85
CA GLU A 171 11.67 24.88 -34.11
C GLU A 171 10.19 24.66 -33.83
N TYR A 172 9.87 23.82 -32.84
CA TYR A 172 8.49 23.59 -32.40
C TYR A 172 7.86 24.78 -31.68
N VAL A 173 8.65 25.62 -31.00
CA VAL A 173 8.14 26.89 -30.40
C VAL A 173 7.46 27.73 -31.48
N SER A 174 8.17 27.94 -32.60
CA SER A 174 7.68 28.77 -33.70
C SER A 174 6.46 28.14 -34.38
N GLU A 175 6.45 26.81 -34.51
CA GLU A 175 5.31 26.06 -35.07
C GLU A 175 4.06 26.17 -34.19
N TYR A 176 4.16 25.91 -32.88
CA TYR A 176 3.02 26.02 -31.96
C TYR A 176 2.54 27.46 -31.81
N GLN A 177 3.43 28.45 -31.74
CA GLN A 177 3.03 29.86 -31.66
C GLN A 177 2.34 30.34 -32.95
N SER A 178 2.76 29.84 -34.12
CA SER A 178 2.07 30.10 -35.38
C SER A 178 0.69 29.43 -35.44
N LEU A 179 0.59 28.17 -34.98
CA LEU A 179 -0.65 27.42 -34.95
C LEU A 179 -1.65 27.93 -33.90
N TRP A 180 -1.15 28.48 -32.79
CA TRP A 180 -1.91 28.95 -31.62
C TRP A 180 -1.52 30.38 -31.24
N SER A 181 -1.95 31.34 -32.07
CA SER A 181 -1.85 32.76 -31.71
C SER A 181 -2.64 33.08 -30.44
N VAL A 182 -2.28 34.16 -29.74
CA VAL A 182 -2.98 34.61 -28.52
C VAL A 182 -4.50 34.71 -28.74
N SER A 183 -4.93 35.28 -29.87
CA SER A 183 -6.36 35.39 -30.23
C SER A 183 -7.04 34.02 -30.40
N LYS A 184 -6.35 33.04 -30.98
CA LYS A 184 -6.89 31.67 -31.13
C LYS A 184 -6.98 30.96 -29.78
N ILE A 185 -6.01 31.18 -28.89
CA ILE A 185 -6.04 30.66 -27.52
C ILE A 185 -7.16 31.33 -26.72
N GLN A 186 -7.38 32.64 -26.85
CA GLN A 186 -8.50 33.34 -26.24
C GLN A 186 -9.84 32.72 -26.65
N ASN A 187 -10.07 32.53 -27.95
CA ASN A 187 -11.27 31.87 -28.46
C ASN A 187 -11.43 30.45 -27.88
N MET A 188 -10.34 29.68 -27.80
CA MET A 188 -10.36 28.34 -27.20
C MET A 188 -10.73 28.38 -25.71
N VAL A 189 -10.21 29.35 -24.94
CA VAL A 189 -10.53 29.54 -23.52
C VAL A 189 -12.01 29.92 -23.37
N GLU A 190 -12.51 30.86 -24.16
CA GLU A 190 -13.93 31.29 -24.14
C GLU A 190 -14.88 30.15 -24.50
N GLU A 191 -14.59 29.39 -25.56
CA GLU A 191 -15.39 28.24 -25.94
C GLU A 191 -15.40 27.16 -24.85
N SER A 192 -14.24 26.91 -24.23
CA SER A 192 -14.10 25.93 -23.14
C SER A 192 -14.91 26.35 -21.91
N LEU A 193 -14.90 27.65 -21.55
CA LEU A 193 -15.71 28.21 -20.46
C LEU A 193 -17.22 28.12 -20.78
N LYS A 194 -17.62 28.49 -22.00
CA LYS A 194 -19.02 28.42 -22.43
C LYS A 194 -19.55 26.98 -22.44
N LYS A 195 -18.78 26.02 -22.95
CA LYS A 195 -19.13 24.60 -22.97
C LYS A 195 -19.30 24.01 -21.57
N SER A 196 -18.54 24.51 -20.59
CA SER A 196 -18.56 24.04 -19.20
C SER A 196 -19.45 24.87 -18.26
N GLY A 197 -20.13 25.89 -18.79
CA GLY A 197 -21.03 26.76 -18.01
C GLY A 197 -20.31 27.69 -17.02
N ASN A 198 -19.03 28.00 -17.25
CA ASN A 198 -18.21 28.82 -16.36
C ASN A 198 -18.20 30.29 -16.81
N SER A 199 -18.38 31.20 -15.84
CA SER A 199 -18.31 32.65 -16.07
C SER A 199 -16.99 33.28 -15.61
N TYR A 200 -16.19 32.56 -14.83
CA TYR A 200 -14.94 33.04 -14.23
C TYR A 200 -13.87 31.96 -14.31
N ILE A 201 -12.59 32.34 -14.35
CA ILE A 201 -11.46 31.40 -14.28
C ILE A 201 -10.91 31.42 -12.85
N THR A 202 -11.26 30.41 -12.05
CA THR A 202 -10.68 30.20 -10.73
C THR A 202 -9.28 29.59 -10.85
N LYS A 203 -8.52 29.56 -9.74
CA LYS A 203 -7.23 28.84 -9.66
C LYS A 203 -7.33 27.37 -10.11
N ASN A 204 -8.45 26.69 -9.84
CA ASN A 204 -8.68 25.31 -10.26
C ASN A 204 -8.78 25.21 -11.80
N LEU A 205 -9.57 26.09 -12.42
CA LEU A 205 -9.70 26.14 -13.88
C LEU A 205 -8.40 26.54 -14.57
N LYS A 206 -7.66 27.51 -14.01
CA LYS A 206 -6.30 27.87 -14.46
C LYS A 206 -5.38 26.65 -14.51
N ASN A 207 -5.37 25.85 -13.45
CA ASN A 207 -4.55 24.63 -13.39
C ASN A 207 -4.97 23.59 -14.44
N LYS A 208 -6.27 23.47 -14.74
CA LYS A 208 -6.76 22.59 -15.80
C LYS A 208 -6.28 23.03 -17.19
N PHE A 209 -6.36 24.33 -17.49
CA PHE A 209 -5.78 24.89 -18.71
C PHE A 209 -4.27 24.61 -18.81
N LEU A 210 -3.49 24.87 -17.75
CA LEU A 210 -2.06 24.58 -17.75
C LEU A 210 -1.76 23.09 -17.96
N SER A 211 -2.49 22.20 -17.28
CA SER A 211 -2.29 20.75 -17.39
C SER A 211 -2.59 20.21 -18.78
N SER A 212 -3.44 20.88 -19.55
CA SER A 212 -3.76 20.48 -20.92
C SER A 212 -2.57 20.61 -21.89
N MET A 213 -1.58 21.45 -21.57
CA MET A 213 -0.34 21.58 -22.34
C MET A 213 0.69 20.49 -22.03
N ASN A 214 0.50 19.67 -20.99
CA ASN A 214 1.50 18.68 -20.58
C ASN A 214 1.87 17.68 -21.68
N VAL A 215 1.02 17.50 -22.70
CA VAL A 215 1.28 16.60 -23.83
C VAL A 215 2.50 17.05 -24.64
N ILE A 216 2.71 18.35 -24.82
CA ILE A 216 3.80 18.89 -25.66
C ILE A 216 5.15 18.95 -24.95
N PHE A 217 5.14 18.98 -23.60
CA PHE A 217 6.34 18.98 -22.74
C PHE A 217 6.81 17.58 -22.34
N ARG A 218 6.30 16.52 -22.96
CA ARG A 218 6.81 15.16 -22.72
C ARG A 218 8.08 14.93 -23.55
N ASP A 219 9.16 14.56 -22.88
CA ASP A 219 10.30 13.91 -23.51
C ASP A 219 9.85 12.58 -24.12
N GLY A 220 10.50 12.15 -25.21
CA GLY A 220 10.23 10.85 -25.85
C GLY A 220 10.16 9.73 -24.81
N SER A 221 9.23 8.79 -25.00
CA SER A 221 9.03 7.73 -24.01
C SER A 221 10.20 6.75 -24.06
N LYS A 222 10.94 6.64 -22.96
CA LYS A 222 11.93 5.58 -22.75
C LYS A 222 11.25 4.38 -22.10
N VAL A 223 11.27 3.25 -22.79
CA VAL A 223 10.89 1.97 -22.20
C VAL A 223 12.18 1.23 -21.88
N VAL A 224 12.51 1.18 -20.59
CA VAL A 224 13.59 0.33 -20.10
C VAL A 224 12.98 -1.01 -19.74
N THR A 225 13.23 -2.02 -20.58
CA THR A 225 12.93 -3.41 -20.25
C THR A 225 14.18 -4.05 -19.67
N TYR A 226 14.05 -4.70 -18.52
CA TYR A 226 15.15 -5.45 -17.93
C TYR A 226 14.97 -6.93 -18.28
N ASP A 227 15.86 -7.47 -19.10
CA ASP A 227 15.99 -8.92 -19.23
C ASP A 227 16.78 -9.43 -18.02
N ILE A 228 16.07 -10.15 -17.17
CA ILE A 228 16.56 -10.67 -15.90
C ILE A 228 17.12 -12.08 -16.15
N GLU A 229 18.44 -12.25 -16.03
CA GLU A 229 19.13 -13.54 -16.11
C GLU A 229 19.49 -14.06 -14.70
N PRO A 230 19.18 -15.33 -14.36
CA PRO A 230 19.61 -15.95 -13.10
C PRO A 230 21.14 -15.93 -12.95
N LYS A 231 21.65 -15.41 -11.84
CA LYS A 231 23.10 -15.37 -11.55
C LYS A 231 23.52 -16.41 -10.52
N GLU A 232 22.77 -16.52 -9.43
CA GLU A 232 23.12 -17.38 -8.29
C GLU A 232 21.86 -17.98 -7.68
N PHE A 233 21.85 -19.29 -7.48
CA PHE A 233 20.81 -19.98 -6.71
C PHE A 233 21.32 -20.20 -5.29
N TYR A 234 20.51 -19.85 -4.28
CA TYR A 234 20.88 -19.97 -2.87
C TYR A 234 19.72 -20.48 -2.03
N LEU A 235 20.04 -21.06 -0.87
CA LEU A 235 19.05 -21.59 0.06
C LEU A 235 18.67 -20.57 1.13
N VAL A 236 17.37 -20.49 1.40
CA VAL A 236 16.75 -19.71 2.47
C VAL A 236 16.08 -20.68 3.44
N SER A 237 16.53 -20.71 4.70
CA SER A 237 15.95 -21.58 5.72
C SER A 237 14.85 -20.85 6.48
N THR A 238 13.70 -21.49 6.70
CA THR A 238 12.60 -20.93 7.50
C THR A 238 12.99 -20.67 8.95
N ALA A 239 14.04 -21.31 9.48
CA ALA A 239 14.57 -21.01 10.80
C ALA A 239 15.13 -19.58 10.91
N LYS A 240 15.40 -18.93 9.77
CA LYS A 240 15.85 -17.53 9.68
C LYS A 240 14.72 -16.55 9.39
N LEU A 241 13.45 -16.96 9.50
CA LEU A 241 12.31 -16.04 9.39
C LEU A 241 12.48 -14.88 10.38
N PRO A 242 12.37 -13.62 9.93
CA PRO A 242 12.50 -12.46 10.80
C PRO A 242 11.32 -12.39 11.79
N LYS A 243 11.53 -11.66 12.88
CA LYS A 243 10.46 -11.39 13.84
C LYS A 243 9.43 -10.46 13.21
N ASN A 244 8.15 -10.74 13.45
CA ASN A 244 7.05 -9.88 12.99
C ASN A 244 6.45 -9.14 14.19
N THR A 245 6.39 -7.81 14.11
CA THR A 245 5.79 -6.97 15.16
C THR A 245 4.48 -6.40 14.68
N SER A 246 3.43 -6.57 15.48
CA SER A 246 2.10 -6.01 15.22
C SER A 246 1.60 -5.18 16.41
N GLU A 247 0.91 -4.09 16.10
CA GLU A 247 0.26 -3.22 17.07
C GLU A 247 -1.06 -3.83 17.55
N ILE A 248 -1.36 -3.69 18.84
CA ILE A 248 -2.53 -4.33 19.48
C ILE A 248 -3.87 -3.84 18.88
N SER A 249 -3.94 -2.59 18.44
CA SER A 249 -5.16 -1.98 17.90
C SER A 249 -5.65 -2.63 16.61
N GLY A 250 -4.74 -3.12 15.77
CA GLY A 250 -5.09 -3.84 14.55
C GLY A 250 -5.94 -5.09 14.80
N PHE A 251 -5.85 -5.69 16.00
CA PHE A 251 -6.61 -6.87 16.39
C PHE A 251 -8.07 -6.57 16.77
N ARG A 252 -8.45 -5.29 16.96
CA ARG A 252 -9.87 -4.88 17.03
C ARG A 252 -10.50 -4.81 15.63
N MET A 253 -9.69 -4.43 14.64
CA MET A 253 -10.14 -4.15 13.28
C MET A 253 -10.19 -5.40 12.40
N ASN A 254 -9.06 -5.78 11.80
CA ASN A 254 -9.01 -6.81 10.75
C ASN A 254 -7.86 -7.80 10.93
N LYS A 255 -7.04 -7.66 11.97
CA LYS A 255 -6.01 -8.65 12.30
C LYS A 255 -6.57 -9.74 13.20
N VAL A 256 -6.03 -10.95 13.07
CA VAL A 256 -6.33 -12.09 13.96
C VAL A 256 -5.03 -12.78 14.32
N LEU A 257 -4.78 -12.98 15.63
CA LEU A 257 -3.66 -13.78 16.12
C LEU A 257 -4.04 -15.25 16.17
N PHE A 258 -3.37 -16.10 15.39
CA PHE A 258 -3.43 -17.56 15.50
C PHE A 258 -2.24 -18.05 16.31
N TYR A 259 -2.49 -18.86 17.33
CA TYR A 259 -1.45 -19.32 18.26
C TYR A 259 -1.77 -20.69 18.86
N SER A 260 -0.73 -21.36 19.37
CA SER A 260 -0.84 -22.61 20.12
C SER A 260 -0.28 -22.42 21.54
N SER A 261 -0.28 -23.50 22.33
CA SER A 261 0.26 -23.53 23.70
C SER A 261 1.69 -22.99 23.83
N ASP A 262 2.49 -23.09 22.75
CA ASP A 262 3.92 -22.80 22.80
C ASP A 262 4.23 -21.29 22.69
N LEU A 263 3.23 -20.44 22.38
CA LEU A 263 3.44 -19.00 22.21
C LEU A 263 3.82 -18.30 23.51
N GLU A 264 3.08 -18.53 24.60
CA GLU A 264 3.28 -17.80 25.86
C GLU A 264 4.71 -18.00 26.39
N ASP A 265 5.21 -19.24 26.38
CA ASP A 265 6.56 -19.59 26.78
C ASP A 265 7.62 -18.88 25.94
N SER A 266 7.39 -18.75 24.62
CA SER A 266 8.31 -18.03 23.72
C SER A 266 8.42 -16.53 24.04
N LEU A 267 7.37 -15.96 24.64
CA LEU A 267 7.29 -14.54 25.00
C LEU A 267 7.84 -14.23 26.39
N LEU A 268 8.21 -15.23 27.21
CA LEU A 268 8.76 -14.99 28.56
C LEU A 268 10.02 -14.11 28.56
N SER A 269 10.80 -14.16 27.47
CA SER A 269 11.98 -13.32 27.27
C SER A 269 11.69 -11.88 26.85
N ASP A 270 10.46 -11.60 26.40
CA ASP A 270 9.97 -10.29 25.98
C ASP A 270 8.72 -9.91 26.79
N LYS A 271 8.96 -9.33 27.97
CA LYS A 271 7.88 -8.94 28.90
C LYS A 271 6.84 -8.02 28.25
N ALA A 272 7.24 -7.14 27.34
CA ALA A 272 6.32 -6.22 26.67
C ALA A 272 5.35 -6.96 25.74
N SER A 273 5.88 -7.90 24.94
CA SER A 273 5.05 -8.75 24.09
C SER A 273 4.19 -9.70 24.93
N LEU A 274 4.69 -10.20 26.07
CA LEU A 274 3.93 -11.05 26.98
C LEU A 274 2.74 -10.32 27.61
N ASP A 275 2.94 -9.08 28.08
CA ASP A 275 1.87 -8.26 28.65
C ASP A 275 0.81 -7.93 27.57
N THR A 276 1.26 -7.60 26.36
CA THR A 276 0.37 -7.39 25.21
C THR A 276 -0.41 -8.67 24.85
N PHE A 277 0.25 -9.84 24.89
CA PHE A 277 -0.40 -11.12 24.62
C PHE A 277 -1.50 -11.42 25.64
N LYS A 278 -1.26 -11.19 26.94
CA LYS A 278 -2.28 -11.36 27.98
C LYS A 278 -3.50 -10.50 27.71
N GLU A 279 -3.29 -9.24 27.32
CA GLU A 279 -4.37 -8.34 26.96
C GLU A 279 -5.16 -8.81 25.71
N LEU A 280 -4.44 -9.29 24.68
CA LEU A 280 -5.05 -9.86 23.47
C LEU A 280 -5.93 -11.09 23.77
N THR A 281 -5.51 -11.92 24.72
CA THR A 281 -6.24 -13.15 25.10
C THR A 281 -7.35 -12.91 26.13
N ASP A 282 -7.42 -11.73 26.74
CA ASP A 282 -8.53 -11.37 27.61
C ASP A 282 -9.79 -11.11 26.78
N THR A 283 -10.73 -12.06 26.88
CA THR A 283 -12.01 -12.05 26.15
C THR A 283 -12.86 -10.80 26.40
N SER A 284 -12.64 -10.07 27.50
CA SER A 284 -13.38 -8.84 27.80
C SER A 284 -12.98 -7.65 26.92
N ASN A 285 -11.79 -7.69 26.30
CA ASN A 285 -11.24 -6.56 25.55
C ASN A 285 -11.71 -6.49 24.09
N GLY A 286 -12.29 -7.57 23.56
CA GLY A 286 -12.82 -7.63 22.19
C GLY A 286 -11.76 -7.72 21.08
N TYR A 287 -10.51 -8.06 21.42
CA TYR A 287 -9.48 -8.36 20.43
C TYR A 287 -9.72 -9.72 19.76
N ARG A 288 -9.30 -9.84 18.50
CA ARG A 288 -9.51 -11.06 17.70
C ARG A 288 -8.30 -11.97 17.80
N THR A 289 -8.51 -13.13 18.42
CA THR A 289 -7.52 -14.20 18.50
C THR A 289 -8.18 -15.54 18.17
N LYS A 290 -7.37 -16.54 17.81
CA LYS A 290 -7.79 -17.91 17.57
C LYS A 290 -6.74 -18.87 18.13
N TYR A 291 -7.10 -19.52 19.23
CA TYR A 291 -6.29 -20.58 19.82
C TYR A 291 -6.44 -21.89 19.02
N ILE A 292 -5.33 -22.60 18.83
CA ILE A 292 -5.28 -23.90 18.16
C ILE A 292 -5.04 -24.97 19.22
N ASP A 293 -6.13 -25.65 19.61
CA ASP A 293 -6.13 -26.61 20.73
C ASP A 293 -5.07 -27.71 20.57
N ASN A 294 -4.99 -28.29 19.37
CA ASN A 294 -3.98 -29.29 19.05
C ASN A 294 -2.82 -28.63 18.31
N LYS A 295 -1.69 -28.41 18.99
CA LYS A 295 -0.50 -27.81 18.37
C LYS A 295 0.05 -28.57 17.17
N TYR A 296 -0.23 -29.87 17.04
CA TYR A 296 0.17 -30.66 15.87
C TYR A 296 -0.63 -30.31 14.60
N ASN A 297 -1.75 -29.61 14.73
CA ASN A 297 -2.49 -29.04 13.60
C ASN A 297 -1.84 -27.74 13.09
N PHE A 298 -1.06 -27.05 13.93
CA PHE A 298 -0.35 -25.83 13.57
C PHE A 298 1.06 -26.18 13.04
N LYS A 299 1.11 -26.77 11.84
CA LYS A 299 2.34 -27.29 11.19
C LYS A 299 3.30 -26.20 10.70
N THR A 300 3.63 -25.24 11.56
CA THR A 300 4.50 -24.11 11.26
C THR A 300 5.64 -24.02 12.26
N PRO A 301 6.84 -23.54 11.87
CA PRO A 301 7.88 -23.20 12.83
C PRO A 301 7.61 -21.89 13.59
N GLN A 302 6.61 -21.09 13.21
CA GLN A 302 6.30 -19.82 13.85
C GLN A 302 5.52 -20.02 15.17
N TYR A 303 5.89 -19.32 16.24
CA TYR A 303 5.17 -19.43 17.53
C TYR A 303 3.74 -18.86 17.47
N GLY A 304 3.49 -17.94 16.54
CA GLY A 304 2.17 -17.42 16.22
C GLY A 304 2.18 -16.80 14.83
N ILE A 305 1.00 -16.68 14.23
CA ILE A 305 0.81 -16.06 12.91
C ILE A 305 -0.30 -15.01 13.01
N VAL A 306 -0.04 -13.82 12.47
CA VAL A 306 -1.05 -12.77 12.36
C VAL A 306 -1.55 -12.73 10.92
N THR A 307 -2.85 -12.93 10.73
CA THR A 307 -3.51 -12.73 9.43
C THR A 307 -4.13 -11.35 9.36
N THR A 308 -4.11 -10.70 8.21
CA THR A 308 -4.76 -9.41 7.96
C THR A 308 -5.87 -9.56 6.94
N GLY A 309 -7.08 -9.09 7.27
CA GLY A 309 -8.24 -9.22 6.40
C GLY A 309 -8.88 -10.60 6.41
N ASN A 310 -10.02 -10.72 5.71
CA ASN A 310 -10.80 -11.96 5.70
C ASN A 310 -10.18 -13.09 4.87
N PRO A 311 -9.61 -12.85 3.67
CA PRO A 311 -9.04 -13.93 2.85
C PRO A 311 -7.92 -14.70 3.57
N GLU A 312 -6.92 -14.01 4.15
CA GLU A 312 -5.84 -14.68 4.88
C GLU A 312 -6.34 -15.42 6.11
N LYS A 313 -7.29 -14.83 6.85
CA LYS A 313 -7.90 -15.45 8.03
C LYS A 313 -8.59 -16.76 7.65
N GLU A 314 -9.37 -16.76 6.59
CA GLU A 314 -10.07 -17.95 6.11
C GLU A 314 -9.09 -19.01 5.60
N PHE A 315 -8.05 -18.60 4.86
CA PHE A 315 -6.99 -19.49 4.40
C PHE A 315 -6.28 -20.20 5.56
N LEU A 316 -5.81 -19.45 6.57
CA LEU A 316 -5.14 -20.04 7.74
C LEU A 316 -6.11 -20.87 8.59
N CYS A 317 -7.38 -20.47 8.67
CA CYS A 317 -8.41 -21.27 9.32
C CYS A 317 -8.51 -22.65 8.68
N ARG A 318 -8.63 -22.74 7.35
CA ARG A 318 -8.68 -24.03 6.64
C ARG A 318 -7.41 -24.87 6.85
N MET A 319 -6.23 -24.24 6.76
CA MET A 319 -4.94 -24.90 7.00
C MET A 319 -4.80 -25.52 8.40
N THR A 320 -5.55 -25.03 9.39
CA THR A 320 -5.42 -25.42 10.81
C THR A 320 -6.63 -26.18 11.37
N THR A 321 -7.76 -26.22 10.67
CA THR A 321 -8.97 -26.94 11.11
C THR A 321 -9.41 -28.07 10.20
N ASP A 322 -9.04 -28.06 8.91
CA ASP A 322 -9.42 -29.11 7.98
C ASP A 322 -8.49 -30.33 8.13
N VAL A 323 -9.03 -31.42 8.65
CA VAL A 323 -8.26 -32.64 8.98
C VAL A 323 -7.60 -33.26 7.75
N GLU A 324 -8.24 -33.21 6.57
CA GLU A 324 -7.68 -33.78 5.35
C GLU A 324 -6.50 -32.94 4.87
N VAL A 325 -6.65 -31.61 4.90
CA VAL A 325 -5.57 -30.66 4.55
C VAL A 325 -4.39 -30.84 5.49
N ILE A 326 -4.61 -30.85 6.81
CA ILE A 326 -3.55 -31.01 7.81
C ILE A 326 -2.77 -32.31 7.58
N LYS A 327 -3.45 -33.42 7.28
CA LYS A 327 -2.79 -34.70 6.98
C LYS A 327 -2.00 -34.69 5.68
N SER A 328 -2.38 -33.84 4.73
CA SER A 328 -1.77 -33.79 3.40
C SER A 328 -0.48 -32.95 3.32
N ILE A 329 -0.24 -32.05 4.28
CA ILE A 329 0.93 -31.15 4.29
C ILE A 329 1.97 -31.54 5.33
N ASP A 330 3.23 -31.23 5.07
CA ASP A 330 4.33 -31.43 6.03
C ASP A 330 4.51 -30.21 6.92
N SER A 331 4.52 -29.03 6.31
CA SER A 331 4.70 -27.75 7.00
C SER A 331 4.21 -26.57 6.16
N PHE A 332 3.95 -25.42 6.79
CA PHE A 332 3.76 -24.15 6.12
C PHE A 332 4.33 -22.97 6.93
N ILE A 333 4.59 -21.86 6.24
CA ILE A 333 4.91 -20.57 6.85
C ILE A 333 4.07 -19.46 6.23
N LYS A 334 3.81 -18.41 7.01
CA LYS A 334 3.39 -17.10 6.51
C LYS A 334 4.61 -16.21 6.36
N SER A 335 4.75 -15.57 5.22
CA SER A 335 5.97 -14.91 4.77
C SER A 335 5.71 -13.42 4.51
N ASP A 336 5.53 -12.65 5.58
CA ASP A 336 5.13 -11.24 5.51
C ASP A 336 6.28 -10.28 5.15
N ASP A 337 7.54 -10.70 5.30
CA ASP A 337 8.70 -9.82 5.23
C ASP A 337 9.53 -10.07 3.97
N MET A 338 9.65 -9.04 3.12
CA MET A 338 10.41 -9.10 1.87
C MET A 338 11.92 -9.34 2.06
N SER A 339 12.46 -9.15 3.27
CA SER A 339 13.86 -9.48 3.58
C SER A 339 14.12 -10.99 3.69
N PHE A 340 13.07 -11.79 3.89
CA PHE A 340 13.18 -13.25 3.97
C PHE A 340 13.26 -13.90 2.59
N TYR A 341 12.26 -13.62 1.74
CA TYR A 341 12.18 -14.11 0.38
C TYR A 341 11.69 -12.96 -0.51
N SER A 342 12.39 -12.70 -1.61
CA SER A 342 12.00 -11.66 -2.55
C SER A 342 12.05 -12.15 -3.98
N ILE A 343 11.08 -11.69 -4.76
CA ILE A 343 10.98 -11.87 -6.20
C ILE A 343 10.91 -10.47 -6.82
N ASP A 344 11.90 -10.14 -7.65
CA ASP A 344 11.90 -8.91 -8.43
C ASP A 344 10.82 -8.97 -9.52
N TYR A 345 10.05 -7.89 -9.66
CA TYR A 345 9.05 -7.76 -10.71
C TYR A 345 9.00 -6.34 -11.27
N SER A 346 8.49 -6.22 -12.48
CA SER A 346 8.23 -4.95 -13.13
C SER A 346 6.81 -4.94 -13.70
N TRP A 347 6.20 -3.75 -13.70
CA TRP A 347 4.85 -3.55 -14.21
C TRP A 347 4.68 -2.13 -14.75
N GLN A 348 3.67 -1.92 -15.57
CA GLN A 348 3.45 -0.63 -16.23
C GLN A 348 2.23 0.08 -15.62
N LYS A 349 2.44 1.29 -15.10
CA LYS A 349 1.38 2.20 -14.65
C LYS A 349 1.17 3.28 -15.71
N GLY A 350 0.20 3.10 -16.60
CA GLY A 350 -0.01 4.01 -17.74
C GLY A 350 1.18 3.93 -18.71
N THR A 351 1.99 4.99 -18.81
CA THR A 351 3.19 5.03 -19.66
C THR A 351 4.49 4.77 -18.89
N HIS A 352 4.45 4.66 -17.56
CA HIS A 352 5.66 4.52 -16.73
C HIS A 352 5.83 3.07 -16.24
N TYR A 353 7.04 2.54 -16.41
CA TYR A 353 7.42 1.27 -15.78
C TYR A 353 7.78 1.52 -14.31
N LYS A 354 7.27 0.65 -13.44
CA LYS A 354 7.63 0.55 -12.04
C LYS A 354 8.26 -0.80 -11.76
N ASN A 355 9.36 -0.77 -11.01
CA ASN A 355 10.00 -1.97 -10.49
C ASN A 355 9.64 -2.10 -9.01
N GLY A 356 9.51 -3.34 -8.55
CA GLY A 356 9.29 -3.65 -7.15
C GLY A 356 9.84 -5.03 -6.81
N GLN A 357 9.79 -5.34 -5.53
CA GLN A 357 10.01 -6.68 -5.02
C GLN A 357 8.73 -7.11 -4.30
N PHE A 358 8.45 -8.41 -4.29
CA PHE A 358 7.40 -8.96 -3.46
C PHE A 358 7.78 -10.33 -2.92
N ASN A 359 7.07 -10.76 -1.89
CA ASN A 359 7.21 -12.04 -1.22
C ASN A 359 5.83 -12.72 -1.26
N PRO A 360 5.71 -13.97 -1.72
CA PRO A 360 4.46 -14.71 -1.63
C PRO A 360 3.98 -14.83 -0.18
N ASP A 361 2.69 -14.60 0.07
CA ASP A 361 2.12 -14.63 1.43
C ASP A 361 2.38 -15.95 2.18
N TRP A 362 2.34 -17.09 1.49
CA TRP A 362 2.49 -18.42 2.08
C TRP A 362 3.44 -19.31 1.31
N PHE A 363 4.20 -20.13 2.04
CA PHE A 363 4.88 -21.30 1.50
C PHE A 363 4.41 -22.57 2.20
N ILE A 364 3.98 -23.56 1.44
CA ILE A 364 3.49 -24.85 1.93
C ILE A 364 4.39 -25.96 1.41
N LYS A 365 4.88 -26.81 2.30
CA LYS A 365 5.65 -28.01 1.97
C LYS A 365 4.74 -29.25 1.96
N GLN A 366 4.75 -29.99 0.86
CA GLN A 366 4.07 -31.27 0.68
C GLN A 366 5.00 -32.27 -0.01
N GLY A 367 5.69 -33.11 0.77
CA GLY A 367 6.71 -34.01 0.26
C GLY A 367 7.86 -33.23 -0.40
N ASN A 368 8.07 -33.48 -1.70
CA ASN A 368 9.04 -32.76 -2.53
C ASN A 368 8.47 -31.48 -3.17
N ASN A 369 7.20 -31.15 -2.93
CA ASN A 369 6.58 -29.97 -3.52
C ASN A 369 6.61 -28.80 -2.54
N ILE A 370 6.93 -27.61 -3.06
CA ILE A 370 6.77 -26.32 -2.38
C ILE A 370 5.72 -25.51 -3.13
N ILE A 371 4.63 -25.15 -2.46
CA ILE A 371 3.54 -24.36 -3.02
C ILE A 371 3.64 -22.95 -2.42
N ALA A 372 4.01 -22.00 -3.25
CA ALA A 372 3.98 -20.57 -2.95
C ALA A 372 2.60 -20.01 -3.33
N VAL A 373 1.92 -19.39 -2.36
CA VAL A 373 0.56 -18.86 -2.54
C VAL A 373 0.56 -17.38 -2.20
N GLU A 374 0.00 -16.58 -3.10
CA GLU A 374 -0.37 -15.19 -2.82
C GLU A 374 -1.90 -15.12 -2.74
N VAL A 375 -2.42 -14.60 -1.64
CA VAL A 375 -3.86 -14.44 -1.43
C VAL A 375 -4.31 -13.05 -1.89
N LYS A 376 -5.43 -13.00 -2.60
CA LYS A 376 -6.07 -11.77 -3.10
C LYS A 376 -7.57 -11.80 -2.86
N ASP A 377 -8.20 -10.63 -2.89
CA ASP A 377 -9.64 -10.50 -2.88
C ASP A 377 -10.26 -10.86 -4.24
N ASP A 378 -11.50 -11.36 -4.24
CA ASP A 378 -12.22 -11.79 -5.43
C ASP A 378 -12.38 -10.69 -6.50
N ALA A 379 -12.27 -9.41 -6.11
CA ALA A 379 -12.31 -8.27 -7.03
C ALA A 379 -11.21 -8.36 -8.11
N GLN A 380 -10.06 -8.97 -7.79
CA GLN A 380 -8.94 -9.16 -8.71
C GLN A 380 -9.26 -10.14 -9.86
N ILE A 381 -10.30 -10.97 -9.74
CA ILE A 381 -10.73 -11.85 -10.84
C ILE A 381 -11.38 -11.03 -11.96
N SER A 382 -12.22 -10.05 -11.60
CA SER A 382 -12.93 -9.21 -12.57
C SER A 382 -12.02 -8.12 -13.15
N ASP A 383 -11.25 -7.46 -12.30
CA ASP A 383 -10.42 -6.31 -12.65
C ASP A 383 -9.04 -6.46 -11.97
N PRO A 384 -8.13 -7.25 -12.56
CA PRO A 384 -6.81 -7.48 -11.98
C PRO A 384 -5.94 -6.23 -12.08
N ASP A 385 -5.34 -5.84 -10.97
CA ASP A 385 -4.40 -4.72 -10.96
C ASP A 385 -3.21 -4.99 -11.88
N ALA A 386 -2.78 -3.98 -12.64
CA ALA A 386 -1.59 -4.06 -13.49
C ALA A 386 -0.33 -4.50 -12.73
N GLU A 387 -0.22 -4.11 -11.45
CA GLU A 387 0.84 -4.56 -10.56
C GLU A 387 0.79 -6.08 -10.32
N ASN A 388 -0.40 -6.63 -10.06
CA ASN A 388 -0.62 -8.05 -9.80
C ASN A 388 -0.36 -8.90 -11.05
N ILE A 389 -0.65 -8.38 -12.25
CA ILE A 389 -0.25 -9.02 -13.52
C ILE A 389 1.29 -9.14 -13.58
N GLY A 390 2.02 -8.06 -13.26
CA GLY A 390 3.48 -8.05 -13.23
C GLY A 390 4.06 -9.02 -12.21
N LYS A 391 3.52 -9.04 -10.99
CA LYS A 391 3.92 -9.98 -9.92
C LYS A 391 3.72 -11.44 -10.34
N ASN A 392 2.55 -11.77 -10.88
CA ASN A 392 2.22 -13.15 -11.28
C ASN A 392 3.19 -13.65 -12.37
N LYS A 393 3.42 -12.84 -13.40
CA LYS A 393 4.37 -13.16 -14.48
C LYS A 393 5.79 -13.36 -13.94
N ALA A 394 6.24 -12.50 -13.04
CA ALA A 394 7.57 -12.59 -12.44
C ALA A 394 7.73 -13.85 -11.58
N ALA A 395 6.76 -14.17 -10.71
CA ALA A 395 6.84 -15.37 -9.88
C ALA A 395 6.76 -16.67 -10.69
N ILE A 396 5.90 -16.77 -11.71
CA ILE A 396 5.87 -17.95 -12.59
C ILE A 396 7.25 -18.16 -13.23
N LYS A 397 7.84 -17.10 -13.79
CA LYS A 397 9.18 -17.16 -14.38
C LYS A 397 10.24 -17.55 -13.33
N HIS A 398 10.15 -16.99 -12.13
CA HIS A 398 11.06 -17.25 -11.01
C HIS A 398 11.09 -18.73 -10.61
N PHE A 399 9.93 -19.31 -10.32
CA PHE A 399 9.84 -20.71 -9.90
C PHE A 399 10.10 -21.70 -11.04
N ASN A 400 9.83 -21.32 -12.29
CA ASN A 400 10.26 -22.12 -13.44
C ASN A 400 11.78 -22.24 -13.54
N PHE A 401 12.52 -21.14 -13.37
CA PHE A 401 13.99 -21.20 -13.34
C PHE A 401 14.53 -22.10 -12.21
N ILE A 402 13.91 -22.04 -11.03
CA ILE A 402 14.28 -22.93 -9.92
C ILE A 402 14.00 -24.39 -10.28
N ASN A 403 12.84 -24.68 -10.88
CA ASN A 403 12.47 -26.03 -11.28
C ASN A 403 13.40 -26.60 -12.36
N GLU A 404 13.75 -25.81 -13.38
CA GLU A 404 14.72 -26.18 -14.42
C GLU A 404 16.09 -26.50 -13.82
N LYS A 405 16.56 -25.66 -12.88
CA LYS A 405 17.81 -25.88 -12.16
C LYS A 405 17.76 -27.14 -11.29
N HIS A 406 16.66 -27.36 -10.59
CA HIS A 406 16.47 -28.55 -9.78
C HIS A 406 16.45 -29.83 -10.64
N GLU A 407 15.82 -29.77 -11.81
CA GLU A 407 15.81 -30.88 -12.77
C GLU A 407 17.22 -31.17 -13.30
N SER A 408 17.99 -30.14 -13.68
CA SER A 408 19.38 -30.32 -14.14
C SER A 408 20.29 -30.92 -13.06
N ASP A 409 20.01 -30.62 -11.79
CA ASP A 409 20.81 -31.08 -10.65
C ASP A 409 20.32 -32.41 -10.06
N GLY A 410 19.26 -33.00 -10.62
CA GLY A 410 18.63 -34.22 -10.07
C GLY A 410 17.94 -34.00 -8.71
N ASN A 411 17.71 -32.75 -8.30
CA ASN A 411 16.92 -32.42 -7.12
C ASN A 411 15.43 -32.68 -7.40
N LEU A 412 14.78 -33.46 -6.55
CA LEU A 412 13.37 -33.83 -6.71
C LEU A 412 12.39 -32.70 -6.32
N THR A 413 12.88 -31.65 -5.68
CA THR A 413 12.04 -30.56 -5.18
C THR A 413 11.43 -29.78 -6.34
N ARG A 414 10.11 -29.54 -6.32
CA ARG A 414 9.39 -28.76 -7.33
C ARG A 414 8.58 -27.65 -6.69
N TYR A 415 8.64 -26.47 -7.30
CA TYR A 415 7.91 -25.28 -6.88
C TYR A 415 6.68 -25.08 -7.75
N LYS A 416 5.59 -24.69 -7.10
CA LYS A 416 4.39 -24.16 -7.75
C LYS A 416 4.09 -22.80 -7.17
N PHE A 417 3.76 -21.86 -8.04
CA PHE A 417 3.15 -20.60 -7.63
C PHE A 417 1.70 -20.53 -8.06
N THR A 418 0.85 -19.94 -7.24
CA THR A 418 -0.55 -19.67 -7.57
C THR A 418 -1.03 -18.41 -6.85
N PHE A 419 -1.72 -17.55 -7.59
CA PHE A 419 -2.57 -16.52 -6.97
C PHE A 419 -3.90 -17.15 -6.58
N LEU A 420 -4.41 -16.84 -5.39
CA LEU A 420 -5.60 -17.49 -4.87
C LEU A 420 -6.56 -16.45 -4.29
N THR A 421 -7.85 -16.60 -4.57
CA THR A 421 -8.91 -15.82 -3.91
C THR A 421 -9.87 -16.74 -3.18
N PRO A 422 -10.70 -16.22 -2.25
CA PRO A 422 -11.67 -17.05 -1.50
C PRO A 422 -12.55 -17.93 -2.39
N LYS A 423 -12.94 -17.47 -3.59
CA LYS A 423 -13.71 -18.28 -4.55
C LYS A 423 -13.10 -19.62 -4.92
N ASP A 424 -11.77 -19.75 -4.89
CA ASP A 424 -11.07 -20.96 -5.29
C ASP A 424 -10.57 -21.78 -4.09
N PHE A 425 -10.82 -21.35 -2.84
CA PHE A 425 -10.33 -22.05 -1.64
C PHE A 425 -10.82 -23.49 -1.56
N ASP A 426 -12.10 -23.76 -1.80
CA ASP A 426 -12.64 -25.11 -1.71
C ASP A 426 -11.95 -26.10 -2.67
N ILE A 427 -11.75 -25.67 -3.92
CA ILE A 427 -11.09 -26.49 -4.93
C ILE A 427 -9.59 -26.61 -4.63
N PHE A 428 -8.94 -25.52 -4.21
CA PHE A 428 -7.53 -25.51 -3.84
C PHE A 428 -7.25 -26.50 -2.70
N PHE A 429 -8.01 -26.41 -1.59
CA PHE A 429 -7.81 -27.30 -0.44
C PHE A 429 -8.17 -28.74 -0.76
N LYS A 430 -9.20 -28.99 -1.56
CA LYS A 430 -9.48 -30.34 -2.08
C LYS A 430 -8.29 -30.90 -2.85
N LYS A 431 -7.71 -30.13 -3.78
CA LYS A 431 -6.56 -30.56 -4.57
C LYS A 431 -5.29 -30.73 -3.76
N LEU A 432 -5.11 -29.91 -2.71
CA LEU A 432 -4.03 -30.06 -1.74
C LEU A 432 -4.17 -31.37 -0.97
N SER A 433 -5.38 -31.69 -0.47
CA SER A 433 -5.69 -32.95 0.21
C SER A 433 -5.48 -34.18 -0.67
N GLU A 434 -5.88 -34.11 -1.95
CA GLU A 434 -5.70 -35.15 -2.96
C GLU A 434 -4.24 -35.30 -3.45
N LYS A 435 -3.31 -34.44 -3.00
CA LYS A 435 -1.91 -34.36 -3.49
C LYS A 435 -1.77 -34.11 -4.99
N ASP A 436 -2.77 -33.43 -5.58
CA ASP A 436 -2.85 -33.07 -7.00
C ASP A 436 -2.68 -31.54 -7.20
N ILE A 437 -2.13 -30.84 -6.21
CA ILE A 437 -2.00 -29.38 -6.20
C ILE A 437 -1.11 -28.86 -7.33
N MET A 438 -0.17 -29.67 -7.83
CA MET A 438 0.71 -29.26 -8.93
C MET A 438 -0.06 -28.93 -10.22
N ASN A 439 -1.19 -29.59 -10.46
CA ASN A 439 -2.05 -29.39 -11.64
C ASN A 439 -3.13 -28.32 -11.45
N PHE A 440 -3.33 -27.83 -10.23
CA PHE A 440 -4.34 -26.82 -9.92
C PHE A 440 -4.05 -25.48 -10.63
N LYS A 441 -5.09 -24.79 -11.09
CA LYS A 441 -5.01 -23.40 -11.56
C LYS A 441 -6.23 -22.66 -11.01
N SER A 442 -6.00 -21.54 -10.34
CA SER A 442 -7.10 -20.70 -9.87
C SER A 442 -7.75 -19.94 -11.04
N GLN A 443 -8.96 -19.43 -10.83
CA GLN A 443 -9.61 -18.54 -11.78
C GLN A 443 -8.76 -17.28 -12.04
N LEU A 444 -8.10 -16.77 -10.99
CA LEU A 444 -7.21 -15.62 -11.09
C LEU A 444 -5.96 -15.93 -11.92
N ASP A 445 -5.31 -17.09 -11.72
CA ASP A 445 -4.16 -17.50 -12.54
C ASP A 445 -4.55 -17.60 -14.03
N VAL A 446 -5.72 -18.18 -14.33
CA VAL A 446 -6.24 -18.28 -15.70
C VAL A 446 -6.49 -16.90 -16.29
N LYS A 447 -7.08 -15.98 -15.52
CA LYS A 447 -7.32 -14.61 -15.96
C LYS A 447 -6.02 -13.88 -16.26
N LEU A 448 -5.05 -13.96 -15.36
CA LEU A 448 -3.76 -13.27 -15.50
C LEU A 448 -2.92 -13.83 -16.66
N ALA A 449 -3.03 -15.12 -16.96
CA ALA A 449 -2.38 -15.71 -18.13
C ALA A 449 -2.92 -15.18 -19.47
N THR A 450 -4.15 -14.69 -19.51
CA THR A 450 -4.76 -14.13 -20.73
C THR A 450 -4.52 -12.63 -20.93
N SER A 451 -4.12 -11.92 -19.87
CA SER A 451 -3.81 -10.49 -19.91
C SER A 451 -2.42 -10.29 -20.55
N LYS A 452 -2.38 -9.78 -21.78
CA LYS A 452 -1.14 -9.50 -22.54
C LYS A 452 -0.44 -8.24 -22.08
#